data_AF-A0A139DLJ9-F1
#
_entry.id   AF-A0A139DLJ9-F1
#
_cell.length_a   1.000
_cell.length_b   1.000
_cell.length_c   1.000
_cell.angle_alpha   90.00
_cell.angle_beta   90.00
_cell.angle_gamma   90.00
#
_symmetry.space_group_name_H-M   'P 1'
#
loop_
_entity.id
_entity.type
_entity.pdbx_description
1 polymer ?
#
loop_
_entity_poly.entity_id
_entity_poly.type
_entity_poly.pdbx_seq_one_letter_code
_entity_poly.pdbx_strand_id
1 'polypeptide(L)'
;ELTVANGIAHEAAHDAMSDVLATIAVAKMIKEKQPKLYDFVLNNKDKHSARQMLDVAAMKPVFHISGKYPARLGSCALVAPVAEHPTNKNEVLVYDLREDPEELIAATPEQIRERVFTSQAELGEGVSRFPLKGIQVNKCPVLAPANMLSTLSKEKLAELELDGEVLRANLTKLRAAEGLSARIAEAFEQGFDGTDLTDPDEQLYAGGFISRGDREKLDWLLSKPVEELGEDVETVRFEDERLPEMIFRYRARNYPHTLTSEERERWEQFRSQRLMQPKKGWRSLEAYGHELQRLAADPSLTPAHMQILEELHLYGESLIPYF
;
A
#
# COMPACT_ATOMS: atom_id res chain seq x y z
N GLU A 1 -11.27 13.25 15.20
CA GLU A 1 -12.18 14.21 14.51
C GLU A 1 -13.56 13.62 14.20
N LEU A 2 -13.67 12.57 13.39
CA LEU A 2 -14.97 11.96 13.03
C LEU A 2 -15.80 11.52 14.25
N THR A 3 -15.16 10.90 15.25
CA THR A 3 -15.83 10.47 16.49
C THR A 3 -16.41 11.67 17.24
N VAL A 4 -15.57 12.67 17.51
CA VAL A 4 -15.95 13.90 18.22
C VAL A 4 -17.08 14.65 17.50
N ALA A 5 -16.98 14.80 16.17
CA ALA A 5 -18.00 15.48 15.37
C ALA A 5 -19.37 14.78 15.40
N ASN A 6 -19.43 13.50 15.76
CA ASN A 6 -20.65 12.70 15.83
C ASN A 6 -21.02 12.31 17.27
N GLY A 7 -20.40 12.93 18.29
CA GLY A 7 -20.70 12.66 19.69
C GLY A 7 -20.31 11.25 20.16
N ILE A 8 -19.38 10.59 19.47
CA ILE A 8 -18.82 9.30 19.86
C ILE A 8 -17.65 9.56 20.81
N ALA A 9 -17.71 9.02 22.02
CA ALA A 9 -16.64 9.11 22.99
C ALA A 9 -15.33 8.52 22.41
N HIS A 10 -14.24 9.28 22.54
CA HIS A 10 -12.91 8.86 22.12
C HIS A 10 -11.93 9.35 23.19
N GLU A 11 -11.91 8.63 24.31
CA GLU A 11 -11.32 9.08 25.58
C GLU A 11 -9.79 9.12 25.55
N ALA A 12 -9.16 8.21 24.80
CA ALA A 12 -7.72 8.18 24.56
C ALA A 12 -7.45 7.90 23.09
N ALA A 13 -7.44 8.93 22.26
CA ALA A 13 -6.88 8.80 20.92
C ALA A 13 -5.44 8.27 21.06
N HIS A 14 -5.06 7.26 20.27
CA HIS A 14 -3.76 6.59 20.28
C HIS A 14 -3.56 5.48 21.33
N ASP A 15 -4.60 5.09 22.08
CA ASP A 15 -4.64 3.77 22.71
C ASP A 15 -5.23 2.74 21.73
N ALA A 16 -4.57 1.59 21.59
CA ALA A 16 -4.96 0.58 20.61
C ALA A 16 -6.38 0.04 20.83
N MET A 17 -6.83 -0.08 22.09
CA MET A 17 -8.20 -0.53 22.39
C MET A 17 -9.21 0.57 22.09
N SER A 18 -8.91 1.81 22.51
CA SER A 18 -9.73 2.99 22.22
C SER A 18 -9.97 3.16 20.71
N ASP A 19 -8.94 3.00 19.87
CA ASP A 19 -9.06 3.07 18.41
C ASP A 19 -9.96 1.96 17.83
N VAL A 20 -9.89 0.74 18.37
CA VAL A 20 -10.78 -0.38 17.98
C VAL A 20 -12.23 -0.06 18.33
N LEU A 21 -12.48 0.42 19.55
CA LEU A 21 -13.83 0.78 20.00
C LEU A 21 -14.41 1.94 19.20
N ALA A 22 -13.60 2.97 18.92
CA ALA A 22 -13.96 4.09 18.06
C ALA A 22 -14.33 3.61 16.65
N THR A 23 -13.54 2.70 16.07
CA THR A 23 -13.81 2.12 14.74
C THR A 23 -15.14 1.36 14.72
N ILE A 24 -15.41 0.54 15.74
CA ILE A 24 -16.69 -0.18 15.88
C ILE A 24 -17.85 0.81 15.98
N ALA A 25 -17.71 1.87 16.78
CA ALA A 25 -18.75 2.88 16.96
C ALA A 25 -19.05 3.63 15.65
N VAL A 26 -18.03 4.02 14.90
CA VAL A 26 -18.20 4.65 13.57
C VAL A 26 -18.88 3.69 12.60
N ALA A 27 -18.50 2.42 12.57
CA ALA A 27 -19.14 1.42 11.72
C ALA A 27 -20.62 1.22 12.06
N LYS A 28 -20.97 1.16 13.35
CA LYS A 28 -22.37 1.09 13.82
C LYS A 28 -23.17 2.32 13.41
N MET A 29 -22.62 3.51 13.60
CA MET A 29 -23.24 4.77 13.20
C MET A 29 -23.55 4.80 11.69
N ILE A 30 -22.60 4.40 10.84
CA ILE A 30 -22.83 4.33 9.39
C ILE A 30 -23.93 3.32 9.07
N LYS A 31 -23.93 2.15 9.71
CA LYS A 31 -24.98 1.13 9.52
C LYS A 31 -26.36 1.64 9.93
N GLU A 32 -26.46 2.40 11.01
CA GLU A 32 -27.72 2.99 11.48
C GLU A 32 -28.24 4.10 10.57
N LYS A 33 -27.34 5.00 10.11
CA LYS A 33 -27.72 6.17 9.30
C LYS A 33 -27.88 5.87 7.82
N GLN A 34 -27.09 4.93 7.29
CA GLN A 34 -27.04 4.58 5.86
C GLN A 34 -26.95 3.04 5.67
N PRO A 35 -27.95 2.27 6.14
CA PRO A 35 -27.89 0.80 6.14
C PRO A 35 -27.69 0.20 4.75
N LYS A 36 -28.38 0.74 3.73
CA LYS A 36 -28.26 0.25 2.33
C LYS A 36 -26.85 0.43 1.77
N LEU A 37 -26.20 1.56 2.04
CA LEU A 37 -24.83 1.82 1.61
C LEU A 37 -23.86 0.89 2.35
N TYR A 38 -24.03 0.75 3.66
CA TYR A 38 -23.22 -0.14 4.49
C TYR A 38 -23.26 -1.57 3.96
N ASP A 39 -24.47 -2.12 3.77
CA ASP A 39 -24.66 -3.48 3.26
C ASP A 39 -24.14 -3.61 1.83
N PHE A 40 -24.36 -2.62 0.96
CA PHE A 40 -23.84 -2.62 -0.39
C PHE A 40 -22.30 -2.73 -0.42
N VAL A 41 -21.59 -1.88 0.34
CA VAL A 41 -20.12 -1.92 0.38
C VAL A 41 -19.63 -3.23 0.98
N LEU A 42 -20.23 -3.70 2.08
CA LEU A 42 -19.83 -4.93 2.75
C LEU A 42 -20.02 -6.17 1.86
N ASN A 43 -21.08 -6.20 1.06
CA ASN A 43 -21.38 -7.28 0.12
C ASN A 43 -20.56 -7.21 -1.17
N ASN A 44 -19.91 -6.09 -1.46
CA ASN A 44 -19.09 -5.89 -2.67
C ASN A 44 -17.59 -5.70 -2.36
N LYS A 45 -17.14 -6.06 -1.16
CA LYS A 45 -15.73 -5.90 -0.73
C LYS A 45 -14.77 -6.91 -1.35
N ASP A 46 -15.26 -8.02 -1.88
CA ASP A 46 -14.41 -9.12 -2.32
C ASP A 46 -13.91 -8.95 -3.76
N LYS A 47 -12.92 -9.78 -4.11
CA LYS A 47 -12.29 -9.73 -5.43
C LYS A 47 -13.27 -10.03 -6.56
N HIS A 48 -14.25 -10.91 -6.33
CA HIS A 48 -15.18 -11.35 -7.36
C HIS A 48 -16.17 -10.23 -7.71
N SER A 49 -16.80 -9.61 -6.72
CA SER A 49 -17.71 -8.48 -6.92
C SER A 49 -17.01 -7.30 -7.60
N ALA A 50 -15.80 -6.94 -7.16
CA ALA A 50 -15.03 -5.86 -7.76
C ALA A 50 -14.72 -6.11 -9.25
N ARG A 51 -14.33 -7.34 -9.60
CA ARG A 51 -14.09 -7.75 -10.99
C ARG A 51 -15.33 -7.70 -11.86
N GLN A 52 -16.50 -8.09 -11.34
CA GLN A 52 -17.75 -8.02 -12.10
C GLN A 52 -18.12 -6.57 -12.50
N MET A 53 -17.72 -5.57 -11.71
CA MET A 53 -17.98 -4.16 -12.03
C MET A 53 -16.97 -3.58 -13.03
N LEU A 54 -15.75 -4.12 -13.08
CA LEU A 54 -14.64 -3.63 -13.90
C LEU A 54 -14.57 -4.35 -15.24
N ASP A 55 -15.55 -4.08 -16.11
CA ASP A 55 -15.61 -4.64 -17.46
C ASP A 55 -14.78 -3.83 -18.44
N VAL A 56 -13.52 -4.26 -18.63
CA VAL A 56 -12.56 -3.67 -19.58
C VAL A 56 -13.04 -3.79 -21.03
N ALA A 57 -13.66 -4.92 -21.40
CA ALA A 57 -14.07 -5.18 -22.78
C ALA A 57 -15.15 -4.21 -23.24
N ALA A 58 -16.15 -3.93 -22.39
CA ALA A 58 -17.18 -2.93 -22.68
C ALA A 58 -16.76 -1.49 -22.31
N MET A 59 -15.58 -1.32 -21.69
CA MET A 59 -15.17 -0.09 -20.99
C MET A 59 -16.32 0.47 -20.16
N LYS A 60 -16.96 -0.38 -19.34
CA LYS A 60 -18.17 -0.01 -18.60
C LYS A 60 -17.80 0.97 -17.48
N PRO A 61 -18.33 2.21 -17.48
CA PRO A 61 -17.99 3.17 -16.44
C PRO A 61 -18.44 2.68 -15.06
N VAL A 62 -17.62 2.97 -14.06
CA VAL A 62 -17.86 2.66 -12.66
C VAL A 62 -17.53 3.87 -11.80
N PHE A 63 -18.34 4.12 -10.78
CA PHE A 63 -18.06 5.14 -9.78
C PHE A 63 -17.12 4.55 -8.73
N HIS A 64 -16.00 5.22 -8.48
CA HIS A 64 -14.92 4.70 -7.65
C HIS A 64 -14.53 5.71 -6.58
N ILE A 65 -14.41 5.24 -5.34
CA ILE A 65 -14.03 6.05 -4.18
C ILE A 65 -12.62 5.63 -3.75
N SER A 66 -11.72 6.60 -3.61
CA SER A 66 -10.32 6.37 -3.27
C SER A 66 -9.68 7.64 -2.74
N GLY A 67 -8.89 7.52 -1.67
CA GLY A 67 -8.11 8.64 -1.12
C GLY A 67 -7.05 9.21 -2.07
N LYS A 68 -6.75 8.54 -3.21
CA LYS A 68 -5.91 9.11 -4.28
C LYS A 68 -6.60 10.22 -5.08
N TYR A 69 -7.93 10.34 -5.03
CA TYR A 69 -8.63 11.49 -5.60
C TYR A 69 -8.66 12.64 -4.60
N PRO A 70 -8.57 13.90 -5.05
CA PRO A 70 -8.60 15.06 -4.17
C PRO A 70 -9.81 15.05 -3.23
N ALA A 71 -9.58 15.37 -1.95
CA ALA A 71 -10.67 15.45 -0.95
C ALA A 71 -11.74 16.49 -1.34
N ARG A 72 -11.35 17.57 -2.02
CA ARG A 72 -12.28 18.58 -2.58
C ARG A 72 -13.31 17.97 -3.55
N LEU A 73 -12.97 16.86 -4.21
CA LEU A 73 -13.83 16.10 -5.12
C LEU A 73 -14.50 14.92 -4.42
N GLY A 74 -14.63 14.95 -3.09
CA GLY A 74 -15.23 13.88 -2.29
C GLY A 74 -14.45 12.55 -2.35
N SER A 75 -13.17 12.59 -2.73
CA SER A 75 -12.34 11.41 -2.93
C SER A 75 -12.98 10.37 -3.86
N CYS A 76 -13.67 10.83 -4.90
CA CYS A 76 -14.36 9.97 -5.86
C CYS A 76 -14.07 10.38 -7.31
N ALA A 77 -14.41 9.50 -8.25
CA ALA A 77 -14.42 9.77 -9.70
C ALA A 77 -15.36 8.80 -10.42
N LEU A 78 -15.88 9.19 -11.58
CA LEU A 78 -16.43 8.24 -12.54
C LEU A 78 -15.30 7.82 -13.48
N VAL A 79 -14.98 6.53 -13.48
CA VAL A 79 -13.83 6.01 -14.23
C VAL A 79 -14.25 4.96 -15.24
N ALA A 80 -13.50 4.85 -16.33
CA ALA A 80 -13.63 3.76 -17.29
C ALA A 80 -12.48 2.76 -17.11
N PRO A 81 -12.75 1.44 -17.00
CA PRO A 81 -11.72 0.42 -17.09
C PRO A 81 -11.18 0.34 -18.53
N VAL A 82 -9.88 0.56 -18.70
CA VAL A 82 -9.24 0.73 -20.02
C VAL A 82 -8.26 -0.39 -20.35
N ALA A 83 -7.68 -1.06 -19.35
CA ALA A 83 -6.79 -2.20 -19.55
C ALA A 83 -6.70 -3.09 -18.31
N GLU A 84 -6.39 -4.37 -18.50
CA GLU A 84 -5.89 -5.24 -17.44
C GLU A 84 -4.41 -4.91 -17.19
N HIS A 85 -3.94 -4.99 -15.95
CA HIS A 85 -2.51 -4.84 -15.68
C HIS A 85 -1.75 -6.08 -16.21
N PRO A 86 -0.64 -5.92 -16.96
CA PRO A 86 0.04 -7.03 -17.64
C PRO A 86 0.57 -8.12 -16.69
N THR A 87 1.18 -7.71 -15.58
CA THR A 87 1.78 -8.62 -14.59
C THR A 87 0.91 -8.83 -13.34
N ASN A 88 0.35 -7.76 -12.77
CA ASN A 88 -0.49 -7.83 -11.58
C ASN A 88 -1.94 -8.21 -11.89
N LYS A 89 -2.26 -9.51 -11.84
CA LYS A 89 -3.63 -10.02 -12.02
C LYS A 89 -4.65 -9.49 -11.00
N ASN A 90 -4.26 -8.77 -9.96
CA ASN A 90 -5.22 -8.14 -9.04
C ASN A 90 -5.47 -6.67 -9.36
N GLU A 91 -4.99 -6.15 -10.48
CA GLU A 91 -5.05 -4.72 -10.79
C GLU A 91 -5.66 -4.47 -12.16
N VAL A 92 -6.66 -3.59 -12.20
CA VAL A 92 -7.30 -3.10 -13.43
C VAL A 92 -6.96 -1.63 -13.58
N LEU A 93 -6.49 -1.24 -14.75
CA LEU A 93 -6.16 0.14 -15.08
C LEU A 93 -7.44 0.87 -15.50
N VAL A 94 -7.71 2.00 -14.83
CA VAL A 94 -8.86 2.85 -15.08
C VAL A 94 -8.43 4.26 -15.44
N TYR A 95 -9.27 4.97 -16.20
CA TYR A 95 -9.09 6.35 -16.59
C TYR A 95 -10.18 7.23 -15.97
N ASP A 96 -9.82 8.37 -15.37
CA ASP A 96 -10.79 9.36 -14.85
C ASP A 96 -11.48 10.08 -16.02
N LEU A 97 -12.80 9.92 -16.15
CA LEU A 97 -13.56 10.44 -17.28
C LEU A 97 -13.76 11.96 -17.25
N ARG A 98 -13.37 12.65 -16.18
CA ARG A 98 -13.40 14.12 -16.13
C ARG A 98 -12.44 14.77 -17.14
N GLU A 99 -11.34 14.11 -17.41
CA GLU A 99 -10.24 14.63 -18.23
C GLU A 99 -10.36 14.20 -19.69
N ASP A 100 -9.90 15.05 -20.60
CA ASP A 100 -9.92 14.75 -22.04
C ASP A 100 -8.86 13.69 -22.40
N PRO A 101 -9.26 12.54 -22.97
CA PRO A 101 -8.33 11.47 -23.32
C PRO A 101 -7.55 11.71 -24.62
N GLU A 102 -7.76 12.80 -25.37
CA GLU A 102 -7.11 13.01 -26.68
C GLU A 102 -5.59 12.84 -26.66
N GLU A 103 -4.89 13.46 -25.71
CA GLU A 103 -3.45 13.32 -25.58
C GLU A 103 -3.02 11.88 -25.26
N LEU A 104 -3.79 11.18 -24.42
CA LEU A 104 -3.53 9.77 -24.10
C LEU A 104 -3.73 8.89 -25.33
N ILE A 105 -4.78 9.16 -26.12
CA ILE A 105 -5.11 8.43 -27.35
C ILE A 105 -4.00 8.60 -28.38
N ALA A 106 -3.36 9.77 -28.46
CA ALA A 106 -2.25 10.04 -29.36
C ALA A 106 -0.88 9.54 -28.85
N ALA A 107 -0.75 9.25 -27.55
CA ALA A 107 0.53 8.93 -26.94
C ALA A 107 1.07 7.53 -27.29
N THR A 108 2.40 7.41 -27.34
CA THR A 108 3.09 6.11 -27.41
C THR A 108 3.18 5.47 -26.01
N PRO A 109 3.42 4.15 -25.91
CA PRO A 109 3.64 3.49 -24.61
C PRO A 109 4.73 4.16 -23.76
N GLU A 110 5.79 4.66 -24.37
CA GLU A 110 6.89 5.37 -23.70
C GLU A 110 6.41 6.69 -23.10
N GLN A 111 5.63 7.48 -23.86
CA GLN A 111 5.08 8.75 -23.39
C GLN A 111 4.05 8.53 -22.27
N ILE A 112 3.24 7.47 -22.37
CA ILE A 112 2.31 7.07 -21.32
C ILE A 112 3.09 6.73 -20.05
N ARG A 113 4.13 5.91 -20.18
CA ARG A 113 5.00 5.51 -19.06
C ARG A 113 5.65 6.71 -18.40
N GLU A 114 6.29 7.59 -19.18
CA GLU A 114 6.93 8.80 -18.66
C GLU A 114 5.95 9.67 -17.89
N ARG A 115 4.79 9.99 -18.46
CA ARG A 115 3.80 10.86 -17.79
C ARG A 115 3.11 10.18 -16.61
N VAL A 116 3.00 8.86 -16.59
CA VAL A 116 2.38 8.15 -15.47
C VAL A 116 3.36 7.99 -14.31
N PHE A 117 4.64 7.69 -14.54
CA PHE A 117 5.57 7.34 -13.46
C PHE A 117 6.46 8.49 -13.00
N THR A 118 6.51 9.60 -13.74
CA THR A 118 7.19 10.84 -13.30
C THR A 118 6.29 11.64 -12.36
N SER A 119 6.89 12.21 -11.30
CA SER A 119 6.12 13.05 -10.37
C SER A 119 5.67 14.34 -11.07
N GLN A 120 4.54 14.91 -10.65
CA GLN A 120 4.03 16.14 -11.27
C GLN A 120 4.99 17.33 -11.13
N ALA A 121 5.86 17.33 -10.11
CA ALA A 121 6.87 18.36 -9.91
C ALA A 121 8.07 18.25 -10.87
N GLU A 122 8.31 17.06 -11.41
CA GLU A 122 9.37 16.79 -12.39
C GLU A 122 8.87 16.91 -13.83
N LEU A 123 7.55 16.88 -14.03
CA LEU A 123 6.95 17.22 -15.31
C LEU A 123 7.12 18.72 -15.58
N GLY A 124 7.55 19.07 -16.79
CA GLY A 124 7.70 20.46 -17.22
C GLY A 124 6.39 21.24 -17.18
N GLU A 125 6.50 22.57 -17.22
CA GLU A 125 5.33 23.45 -17.24
C GLU A 125 4.40 23.11 -18.42
N GLY A 126 3.09 23.03 -18.14
CA GLY A 126 2.06 22.72 -19.13
C GLY A 126 1.83 21.22 -19.40
N VAL A 127 2.60 20.32 -18.78
CA VAL A 127 2.41 18.87 -18.91
C VAL A 127 1.82 18.28 -17.62
N SER A 128 0.62 17.72 -17.71
CA SER A 128 -0.02 17.00 -16.61
C SER A 128 0.23 15.50 -16.71
N ARG A 129 0.15 14.77 -15.60
CA ARG A 129 0.11 13.29 -15.65
C ARG A 129 -1.18 12.83 -16.34
N PHE A 130 -1.12 11.72 -17.08
CA PHE A 130 -2.36 11.06 -17.51
C PHE A 130 -3.12 10.57 -16.27
N PRO A 131 -4.46 10.76 -16.20
CA PRO A 131 -5.28 10.37 -15.05
C PRO A 131 -5.60 8.87 -15.07
N LEU A 132 -4.56 8.06 -15.31
CA LEU A 132 -4.59 6.62 -15.21
C LEU A 132 -4.32 6.18 -13.78
N LYS A 133 -5.07 5.19 -13.33
CA LYS A 133 -4.93 4.63 -11.98
C LYS A 133 -5.16 3.12 -12.02
N GLY A 134 -4.34 2.37 -11.29
CA GLY A 134 -4.63 0.97 -10.97
C GLY A 134 -5.64 0.83 -9.82
N ILE A 135 -6.68 0.02 -10.02
CA ILE A 135 -7.61 -0.43 -8.98
C ILE A 135 -7.25 -1.86 -8.60
N GLN A 136 -6.83 -2.04 -7.35
CA GLN A 136 -6.45 -3.34 -6.82
C GLN A 136 -7.67 -4.06 -6.23
N VAL A 137 -8.18 -5.06 -6.94
CA VAL A 137 -9.44 -5.76 -6.62
C VAL A 137 -9.36 -6.61 -5.34
N ASN A 138 -8.16 -6.93 -4.87
CA ASN A 138 -7.94 -7.65 -3.61
C ASN A 138 -7.77 -6.73 -2.38
N LYS A 139 -7.93 -5.41 -2.53
CA LYS A 139 -7.80 -4.43 -1.44
C LYS A 139 -9.12 -3.75 -1.08
N CYS A 140 -10.24 -4.47 -1.23
CA CYS A 140 -11.60 -3.99 -0.94
C CYS A 140 -11.92 -2.62 -1.57
N PRO A 141 -11.69 -2.42 -2.90
CA PRO A 141 -11.97 -1.14 -3.53
C PRO A 141 -13.48 -0.83 -3.47
N VAL A 142 -13.82 0.41 -3.14
CA VAL A 142 -15.22 0.84 -3.12
C VAL A 142 -15.64 1.24 -4.53
N LEU A 143 -16.44 0.38 -5.15
CA LEU A 143 -16.96 0.52 -6.51
C LEU A 143 -18.47 0.51 -6.48
N ALA A 144 -19.08 1.33 -7.35
CA ALA A 144 -20.51 1.37 -7.52
C ALA A 144 -20.87 1.59 -9.00
N PRO A 145 -22.04 1.11 -9.46
CA PRO A 145 -22.44 1.32 -10.85
C PRO A 145 -22.61 2.80 -11.19
N ALA A 146 -22.29 3.19 -12.42
CA ALA A 146 -22.37 4.58 -12.88
C ALA A 146 -23.77 5.21 -12.74
N ASN A 147 -24.84 4.41 -12.76
CA ASN A 147 -26.20 4.91 -12.58
C ASN A 147 -26.44 5.52 -11.19
N MET A 148 -25.56 5.28 -10.20
CA MET A 148 -25.63 5.91 -8.89
C MET A 148 -25.55 7.45 -9.00
N LEU A 149 -24.90 8.00 -10.03
CA LEU A 149 -24.87 9.44 -10.25
C LEU A 149 -26.26 10.07 -10.41
N SER A 150 -27.26 9.31 -10.89
CA SER A 150 -28.66 9.76 -10.99
C SER A 150 -29.32 10.01 -9.65
N THR A 151 -28.74 9.50 -8.56
CA THR A 151 -29.23 9.69 -7.19
C THR A 151 -28.69 10.98 -6.55
N LEU A 152 -27.70 11.61 -7.19
CA LEU A 152 -27.11 12.86 -6.70
C LEU A 152 -27.87 14.07 -7.26
N SER A 153 -28.02 15.10 -6.43
CA SER A 153 -28.52 16.41 -6.85
C SER A 153 -27.57 17.07 -7.86
N LYS A 154 -28.09 17.96 -8.71
CA LYS A 154 -27.27 18.69 -9.71
C LYS A 154 -26.16 19.51 -9.05
N GLU A 155 -26.45 20.13 -7.92
CA GLU A 155 -25.50 20.91 -7.12
C GLU A 155 -24.34 20.01 -6.68
N LYS A 156 -24.66 18.80 -6.19
CA LYS A 156 -23.64 17.83 -5.78
C LYS A 156 -22.79 17.32 -6.94
N LEU A 157 -23.39 17.09 -8.10
CA LEU A 157 -22.64 16.71 -9.31
C LEU A 157 -21.67 17.82 -9.73
N ALA A 158 -22.10 19.09 -9.66
CA ALA A 158 -21.25 20.24 -9.94
C ALA A 158 -20.08 20.37 -8.93
N GLU A 159 -20.34 20.21 -7.63
CA GLU A 159 -19.29 20.20 -6.59
C GLU A 159 -18.24 19.10 -6.81
N LEU A 160 -18.65 17.94 -7.33
CA LEU A 160 -17.78 16.80 -7.60
C LEU A 160 -17.13 16.84 -8.98
N GLU A 161 -17.40 17.90 -9.76
CA GLU A 161 -16.95 18.09 -11.15
C GLU A 161 -17.35 16.89 -12.04
N LEU A 162 -18.59 16.39 -11.89
CA LEU A 162 -19.13 15.25 -12.64
C LEU A 162 -20.16 15.72 -13.67
N ASP A 163 -19.70 16.37 -14.73
CA ASP A 163 -20.53 16.79 -15.86
C ASP A 163 -20.88 15.60 -16.77
N GLY A 164 -22.16 15.21 -16.80
CA GLY A 164 -22.61 14.05 -17.57
C GLY A 164 -22.40 14.11 -19.07
N GLU A 165 -22.31 15.30 -19.70
CA GLU A 165 -21.98 15.44 -21.12
C GLU A 165 -20.49 15.20 -21.35
N VAL A 166 -19.63 15.82 -20.53
CA VAL A 166 -18.16 15.67 -20.60
C VAL A 166 -17.77 14.21 -20.38
N LEU A 167 -18.30 13.57 -19.33
CA LEU A 167 -18.01 12.16 -19.01
C LEU A 167 -18.39 11.23 -20.17
N ARG A 168 -19.52 11.48 -20.84
CA ARG A 168 -19.97 10.69 -22.00
C ARG A 168 -19.15 10.96 -23.26
N ALA A 169 -18.78 12.21 -23.51
CA ALA A 169 -17.93 12.58 -24.63
C ALA A 169 -16.56 11.90 -24.51
N ASN A 170 -15.91 12.00 -23.35
CA ASN A 170 -14.61 11.39 -23.09
C ASN A 170 -14.66 9.86 -23.18
N LEU A 171 -15.72 9.23 -22.64
CA LEU A 171 -15.93 7.79 -22.80
C LEU A 171 -16.07 7.38 -24.27
N THR A 172 -16.74 8.19 -25.09
CA THR A 172 -16.91 7.92 -26.52
C THR A 172 -15.58 7.99 -27.25
N LYS A 173 -14.74 8.99 -26.95
CA LYS A 173 -13.38 9.10 -27.49
C LYS A 173 -12.53 7.87 -27.12
N LEU A 174 -12.55 7.43 -25.85
CA LEU A 174 -11.82 6.25 -25.39
C LEU A 174 -12.25 4.97 -26.13
N ARG A 175 -13.56 4.76 -26.31
CA ARG A 175 -14.10 3.58 -27.00
C ARG A 175 -13.78 3.55 -28.49
N ALA A 176 -13.64 4.71 -29.12
CA ALA A 176 -13.26 4.82 -30.53
C ALA A 176 -11.75 4.63 -30.76
N ALA A 177 -10.93 4.68 -29.72
CA ALA A 177 -9.48 4.59 -29.82
C ALA A 177 -9.01 3.13 -29.96
N GLU A 178 -8.76 2.70 -31.19
CA GLU A 178 -8.21 1.38 -31.48
C GLU A 178 -6.82 1.18 -30.86
N GLY A 179 -6.56 -0.02 -30.35
CA GLY A 179 -5.27 -0.41 -29.77
C GLY A 179 -4.88 0.33 -28.47
N LEU A 180 -5.73 1.21 -27.93
CA LEU A 180 -5.40 1.98 -26.72
C LEU A 180 -5.14 1.08 -25.51
N SER A 181 -5.97 0.05 -25.31
CA SER A 181 -5.84 -0.88 -24.19
C SER A 181 -4.47 -1.59 -24.18
N ALA A 182 -3.99 -2.03 -25.36
CA ALA A 182 -2.69 -2.67 -25.50
C ALA A 182 -1.54 -1.71 -25.21
N ARG A 183 -1.60 -0.48 -25.73
CA ARG A 183 -0.58 0.56 -25.46
C ARG A 183 -0.50 0.92 -23.99
N ILE A 184 -1.64 1.02 -23.30
CA ILE A 184 -1.67 1.25 -21.85
C ILE A 184 -1.07 0.06 -21.12
N ALA A 185 -1.44 -1.18 -21.47
CA ALA A 185 -0.86 -2.36 -20.82
C ALA A 185 0.66 -2.42 -20.98
N GLU A 186 1.19 -2.16 -22.19
CA GLU A 186 2.62 -2.10 -22.48
C GLU A 186 3.35 -0.99 -21.70
N ALA A 187 2.71 0.18 -21.54
CA ALA A 187 3.27 1.25 -20.71
C ALA A 187 3.45 0.82 -19.24
N PHE A 188 2.56 -0.04 -18.73
CA PHE A 188 2.54 -0.56 -17.36
C PHE A 188 3.25 -1.91 -17.19
N GLU A 189 3.93 -2.43 -18.22
CA GLU A 189 4.61 -3.74 -18.18
C GLU A 189 5.88 -3.77 -17.32
N GLN A 190 6.24 -2.67 -16.65
CA GLN A 190 7.44 -2.63 -15.82
C GLN A 190 7.56 -3.83 -14.87
N GLY A 191 8.73 -4.47 -14.92
CA GLY A 191 9.16 -5.39 -13.88
C GLY A 191 9.21 -4.67 -12.54
N PHE A 192 9.00 -5.40 -11.46
CA PHE A 192 9.11 -4.85 -10.12
C PHE A 192 10.51 -4.25 -9.91
N ASP A 193 10.61 -2.93 -9.70
CA ASP A 193 11.89 -2.21 -9.53
C ASP A 193 12.70 -2.61 -8.29
N GLY A 194 12.19 -3.50 -7.43
CA GLY A 194 12.93 -4.05 -6.29
C GLY A 194 13.81 -5.26 -6.62
N THR A 195 14.34 -5.35 -7.84
CA THR A 195 15.33 -6.38 -8.21
C THR A 195 16.69 -6.16 -7.56
N ASP A 196 16.95 -4.96 -7.03
CA ASP A 196 18.14 -4.60 -6.26
C ASP A 196 18.02 -4.94 -4.76
N LEU A 197 16.82 -5.28 -4.29
CA LEU A 197 16.59 -5.69 -2.91
C LEU A 197 17.24 -7.04 -2.68
N THR A 198 18.27 -7.06 -1.83
CA THR A 198 19.03 -8.26 -1.45
C THR A 198 18.77 -8.69 -0.01
N ASP A 199 18.04 -7.89 0.76
CA ASP A 199 17.71 -8.22 2.15
C ASP A 199 16.36 -8.98 2.21
N PRO A 200 16.31 -10.21 2.74
CA PRO A 200 15.05 -10.96 2.87
C PRO A 200 13.94 -10.22 3.63
N ASP A 201 14.28 -9.34 4.58
CA ASP A 201 13.28 -8.53 5.31
C ASP A 201 12.57 -7.51 4.39
N GLU A 202 13.18 -7.17 3.24
CA GLU A 202 12.64 -6.22 2.23
C GLU A 202 12.02 -6.95 1.03
N GLN A 203 12.22 -8.27 0.91
CA GLN A 203 11.86 -9.05 -0.26
C GLN A 203 10.47 -9.68 -0.20
N LEU A 204 9.57 -9.24 0.69
CA LEU A 204 8.22 -9.82 0.84
C LEU A 204 7.46 -9.91 -0.50
N TYR A 205 7.55 -8.85 -1.32
CA TYR A 205 6.94 -8.81 -2.65
C TYR A 205 7.94 -9.03 -3.80
N ALA A 206 9.25 -8.86 -3.55
CA ALA A 206 10.30 -8.98 -4.56
C ALA A 206 10.64 -10.45 -4.90
N GLY A 207 10.73 -11.31 -3.88
CA GLY A 207 11.13 -12.71 -4.05
C GLY A 207 9.99 -13.65 -4.45
N GLY A 208 8.82 -13.12 -4.80
CA GLY A 208 7.65 -13.91 -5.17
C GLY A 208 7.00 -14.68 -4.00
N PHE A 209 6.00 -15.49 -4.33
CA PHE A 209 5.31 -16.33 -3.36
C PHE A 209 6.13 -17.57 -3.02
N ILE A 210 6.18 -17.92 -1.73
CA ILE A 210 6.77 -19.18 -1.26
C ILE A 210 6.05 -20.36 -1.92
N SER A 211 6.82 -21.31 -2.46
CA SER A 211 6.26 -22.49 -3.11
C SER A 211 5.52 -23.38 -2.11
N ARG A 212 4.61 -24.23 -2.60
CA ARG A 212 3.89 -25.16 -1.72
C ARG A 212 4.86 -26.10 -0.99
N GLY A 213 5.89 -26.59 -1.68
CA GLY A 213 6.88 -27.49 -1.08
C GLY A 213 7.66 -26.82 0.03
N ASP A 214 8.08 -25.57 -0.18
CA ASP A 214 8.76 -24.80 0.87
C ASP A 214 7.84 -24.43 2.02
N ARG A 215 6.56 -24.17 1.76
CA ARG A 215 5.57 -23.96 2.80
C ARG A 215 5.40 -25.19 3.71
N GLU A 216 5.30 -26.38 3.13
CA GLU A 216 5.19 -27.63 3.89
C GLU A 216 6.44 -27.89 4.76
N LYS A 217 7.64 -27.59 4.24
CA LYS A 217 8.90 -27.66 5.01
C LYS A 217 8.93 -26.66 6.17
N LEU A 218 8.49 -25.42 5.94
CA LEU A 218 8.40 -24.40 7.00
C LEU A 218 7.41 -24.81 8.09
N ASP A 219 6.23 -25.29 7.70
CA ASP A 219 5.20 -25.73 8.66
C ASP A 219 5.71 -26.91 9.51
N TRP A 220 6.48 -27.84 8.91
CA TRP A 220 7.15 -28.91 9.65
C TRP A 220 8.20 -28.39 10.64
N LEU A 221 9.09 -27.49 10.20
CA LEU A 221 10.10 -26.88 11.07
C LEU A 221 9.46 -26.15 12.27
N LEU A 222 8.42 -25.36 12.01
CA LEU A 222 7.71 -24.60 13.05
C LEU A 222 6.89 -25.47 14.01
N SER A 223 6.68 -26.75 13.69
CA SER A 223 5.98 -27.70 14.58
C SER A 223 6.89 -28.31 15.65
N LYS A 224 8.21 -28.16 15.51
CA LYS A 224 9.22 -28.74 16.39
C LYS A 224 9.65 -27.81 17.53
N PRO A 225 10.31 -28.33 18.58
CA PRO A 225 10.98 -27.49 19.59
C PRO A 225 11.96 -26.53 18.94
N VAL A 226 12.00 -25.29 19.45
CA VAL A 226 12.80 -24.22 18.85
C VAL A 226 14.31 -24.44 19.01
N GLU A 227 14.68 -25.23 20.02
CA GLU A 227 16.05 -25.65 20.29
C GLU A 227 16.62 -26.53 19.16
N GLU A 228 15.76 -27.31 18.49
CA GLU A 228 16.15 -28.19 17.37
C GLU A 228 16.18 -27.45 16.02
N LEU A 229 15.52 -26.29 15.95
CA LEU A 229 15.30 -25.56 14.68
C LEU A 229 16.60 -25.18 13.96
N GLY A 230 17.68 -24.92 14.70
CA GLY A 230 19.00 -24.62 14.14
C GLY A 230 19.65 -25.81 13.43
N GLU A 231 19.52 -27.02 13.99
CA GLU A 231 20.06 -28.23 13.37
C GLU A 231 19.16 -28.70 12.23
N ASP A 232 17.84 -28.65 12.43
CA ASP A 232 16.87 -29.10 11.44
C ASP A 232 16.91 -28.28 10.15
N VAL A 233 17.11 -26.97 10.24
CA VAL A 233 17.15 -26.12 9.04
C VAL A 233 18.32 -26.49 8.11
N GLU A 234 19.44 -26.99 8.65
CA GLU A 234 20.58 -27.46 7.84
C GLU A 234 20.27 -28.74 7.06
N THR A 235 19.30 -29.54 7.53
CA THR A 235 18.86 -30.77 6.86
C THR A 235 17.87 -30.51 5.73
N VAL A 236 17.26 -29.31 5.69
CA VAL A 236 16.22 -28.94 4.75
C VAL A 236 16.80 -28.16 3.59
N ARG A 237 16.46 -28.54 2.36
CA ARG A 237 16.77 -27.75 1.15
C ARG A 237 15.54 -26.99 0.69
N PHE A 238 15.60 -25.67 0.76
CA PHE A 238 14.57 -24.77 0.23
C PHE A 238 14.82 -24.48 -1.24
N GLU A 239 13.73 -24.28 -1.99
CA GLU A 239 13.78 -23.74 -3.35
C GLU A 239 13.97 -22.22 -3.31
N ASP A 240 13.39 -21.57 -2.30
CA ASP A 240 13.47 -20.14 -2.05
C ASP A 240 14.71 -19.79 -1.20
N GLU A 241 15.66 -19.12 -1.84
CA GLU A 241 16.96 -18.74 -1.26
C GLU A 241 16.84 -17.76 -0.07
N ARG A 242 15.67 -17.14 0.13
CA ARG A 242 15.43 -16.22 1.25
C ARG A 242 15.27 -16.95 2.57
N LEU A 243 14.71 -18.16 2.54
CA LEU A 243 14.24 -18.86 3.73
C LEU A 243 15.34 -19.20 4.74
N PRO A 244 16.55 -19.66 4.35
CA PRO A 244 17.62 -19.94 5.31
C PRO A 244 17.99 -18.71 6.16
N GLU A 245 18.15 -17.54 5.54
CA GLU A 245 18.46 -16.29 6.24
C GLU A 245 17.26 -15.81 7.09
N MET A 246 16.03 -15.92 6.58
CA MET A 246 14.83 -15.57 7.35
C MET A 246 14.68 -16.40 8.63
N ILE A 247 14.93 -17.71 8.56
CA ILE A 247 14.87 -18.62 9.72
C ILE A 247 15.98 -18.30 10.72
N PHE A 248 17.20 -18.05 10.25
CA PHE A 248 18.30 -17.61 11.11
C PHE A 248 17.93 -16.33 11.88
N ARG A 249 17.42 -15.29 11.18
CA ARG A 249 17.00 -14.04 11.84
C ARG A 249 15.81 -14.23 12.77
N TYR A 250 14.87 -15.11 12.42
CA TYR A 250 13.75 -15.47 13.29
C TYR A 250 14.25 -16.05 14.62
N ARG A 251 15.18 -17.01 14.57
CA ARG A 251 15.82 -17.59 15.77
C ARG A 251 16.58 -16.53 16.55
N ALA A 252 17.41 -15.74 15.88
CA ALA A 252 18.25 -14.75 16.55
C ALA A 252 17.46 -13.63 17.25
N ARG A 253 16.34 -13.21 16.67
CA ARG A 253 15.44 -12.18 17.25
C ARG A 253 14.63 -12.69 18.42
N ASN A 254 14.09 -13.91 18.33
CA ASN A 254 13.07 -14.40 19.28
C ASN A 254 13.64 -15.39 20.31
N TYR A 255 14.68 -16.14 19.94
CA TYR A 255 15.25 -17.21 20.74
C TYR A 255 16.80 -17.17 20.71
N PRO A 256 17.43 -16.05 21.09
CA PRO A 256 18.89 -15.87 21.01
C PRO A 256 19.67 -16.89 21.84
N HIS A 257 19.04 -17.50 22.85
CA HIS A 257 19.64 -18.55 23.66
C HIS A 257 19.89 -19.86 22.88
N THR A 258 19.16 -20.09 21.78
CA THR A 258 19.31 -21.26 20.90
C THR A 258 20.48 -21.12 19.92
N LEU A 259 21.10 -19.94 19.83
CA LEU A 259 22.20 -19.70 18.90
C LEU A 259 23.51 -20.31 19.43
N THR A 260 24.24 -21.00 18.55
CA THR A 260 25.62 -21.41 18.79
C THR A 260 26.53 -20.19 18.92
N SER A 261 27.78 -20.39 19.40
CA SER A 261 28.75 -19.30 19.50
C SER A 261 29.03 -18.63 18.15
N GLU A 262 29.16 -19.42 17.08
CA GLU A 262 29.40 -18.92 15.72
C GLU A 262 28.17 -18.14 15.20
N GLU A 263 26.97 -18.65 15.46
CA GLU A 263 25.72 -17.97 15.10
C GLU A 263 25.54 -16.64 15.84
N ARG A 264 25.96 -16.56 17.11
CA ARG A 264 25.94 -15.31 17.88
C ARG A 264 26.90 -14.29 17.28
N GLU A 265 28.10 -14.70 16.89
CA GLU A 265 29.06 -13.80 16.23
C GLU A 265 28.51 -13.29 14.89
N ARG A 266 27.95 -14.19 14.06
CA ARG A 266 27.26 -13.80 12.82
C ARG A 266 26.12 -12.81 13.07
N TRP A 267 25.33 -13.02 14.13
CA TRP A 267 24.24 -12.13 14.48
C TRP A 267 24.73 -10.75 14.93
N GLU A 268 25.80 -10.69 15.74
CA GLU A 268 26.40 -9.42 16.15
C GLU A 268 26.99 -8.64 14.97
N GLN A 269 27.63 -9.32 14.02
CA GLN A 269 28.09 -8.69 12.77
C GLN A 269 26.92 -8.08 12.00
N PHE A 270 25.83 -8.83 11.82
CA PHE A 270 24.61 -8.32 11.17
C PHE A 270 24.01 -7.12 11.92
N ARG A 271 23.88 -7.21 13.25
CA ARG A 271 23.37 -6.12 14.10
C ARG A 271 24.22 -4.87 13.96
N SER A 272 25.54 -5.01 14.03
CA SER A 272 26.48 -3.91 13.92
C SER A 272 26.37 -3.23 12.55
N GLN A 273 26.37 -4.00 11.47
CA GLN A 273 26.16 -3.45 10.13
C GLN A 273 24.81 -2.74 10.02
N ARG A 274 23.72 -3.35 10.49
CA ARG A 274 22.36 -2.82 10.39
C ARG A 274 22.18 -1.51 11.18
N LEU A 275 22.81 -1.40 12.35
CA LEU A 275 22.69 -0.25 13.24
C LEU A 275 23.67 0.89 12.91
N MET A 276 24.89 0.57 12.46
CA MET A 276 25.93 1.55 12.23
C MET A 276 26.00 2.02 10.77
N GLN A 277 25.86 1.09 9.82
CA GLN A 277 25.98 1.36 8.38
C GLN A 277 24.82 0.73 7.57
N PRO A 278 23.56 1.14 7.86
CA PRO A 278 22.40 0.59 7.18
C PRO A 278 22.39 0.84 5.66
N LYS A 279 21.65 -0.01 4.94
CA LYS A 279 21.26 0.24 3.55
C LYS A 279 20.33 1.47 3.46
N LYS A 280 20.23 2.05 2.26
CA LYS A 280 19.33 3.17 1.95
C LYS A 280 17.90 2.88 2.43
N GLY A 281 17.30 3.81 3.16
CA GLY A 281 15.95 3.68 3.72
C GLY A 281 15.90 3.32 5.21
N TRP A 282 16.98 2.76 5.76
CA TRP A 282 17.11 2.49 7.20
C TRP A 282 17.90 3.61 7.91
N ARG A 283 17.59 3.84 9.19
CA ARG A 283 18.22 4.88 10.01
C ARG A 283 19.35 4.27 10.86
N SER A 284 20.55 4.87 10.80
CA SER A 284 21.68 4.47 11.66
C SER A 284 21.51 4.99 13.10
N LEU A 285 22.26 4.45 14.06
CA LEU A 285 22.28 4.95 15.44
C LEU A 285 22.76 6.41 15.51
N GLU A 286 23.70 6.82 14.66
CA GLU A 286 24.15 8.21 14.54
C GLU A 286 23.00 9.12 14.08
N ALA A 287 22.34 8.77 12.97
CA ALA A 287 21.21 9.54 12.45
C ALA A 287 20.02 9.54 13.43
N TYR A 288 19.82 8.45 14.18
CA TYR A 288 18.85 8.34 15.25
C TYR A 288 19.14 9.33 16.39
N GLY A 289 20.38 9.37 16.87
CA GLY A 289 20.80 10.33 17.91
C GLY A 289 20.63 11.77 17.48
N HIS A 290 21.02 12.12 16.25
CA HIS A 290 20.81 13.47 15.70
C HIS A 290 19.34 13.85 15.60
N GLU A 291 18.47 12.92 15.21
CA GLU A 291 17.03 13.18 15.14
C GLU A 291 16.43 13.40 16.54
N LEU A 292 16.85 12.63 17.54
CA LEU A 292 16.43 12.85 18.94
C LEU A 292 16.87 14.24 19.44
N GLN A 293 18.11 14.65 19.17
CA GLN A 293 18.60 15.99 19.52
C GLN A 293 17.81 17.10 18.82
N ARG A 294 17.51 16.92 17.52
CA ARG A 294 16.72 17.87 16.74
C ARG A 294 15.32 18.02 17.31
N LEU A 295 14.67 16.92 17.69
CA LEU A 295 13.35 16.92 18.30
C LEU A 295 13.38 17.57 19.68
N ALA A 296 14.36 17.22 20.53
CA ALA A 296 14.51 17.77 21.88
C ALA A 296 14.76 19.29 21.90
N ALA A 297 15.23 19.88 20.80
CA ALA A 297 15.43 21.31 20.66
C ALA A 297 14.12 22.10 20.43
N ASP A 298 12.99 21.43 20.20
CA ASP A 298 11.69 22.08 20.00
C ASP A 298 11.13 22.61 21.34
N PRO A 299 10.97 23.94 21.50
CA PRO A 299 10.50 24.54 22.74
C PRO A 299 9.01 24.27 23.02
N SER A 300 8.26 23.71 22.06
CA SER A 300 6.84 23.37 22.23
C SER A 300 6.61 22.00 22.87
N LEU A 301 7.68 21.23 23.14
CA LEU A 301 7.57 19.91 23.73
C LEU A 301 6.96 19.93 25.13
N THR A 302 6.06 18.99 25.37
CA THR A 302 5.50 18.74 26.69
C THR A 302 6.51 17.93 27.53
N PRO A 303 6.42 17.99 28.88
CA PRO A 303 7.26 17.15 29.73
C PRO A 303 7.12 15.65 29.43
N ALA A 304 5.92 15.19 29.06
CA ALA A 304 5.69 13.80 28.68
C ALA A 304 6.43 13.41 27.40
N HIS A 305 6.45 14.29 26.38
CA HIS A 305 7.24 14.04 25.17
C HIS A 305 8.73 14.05 25.45
N MET A 306 9.21 14.92 26.35
CA MET A 306 10.61 14.96 26.74
C MET A 306 11.04 13.64 27.40
N GLN A 307 10.22 13.09 28.30
CA GLN A 307 10.48 11.80 28.92
C GLN A 307 10.59 10.67 27.88
N ILE A 308 9.70 10.66 26.87
CA ILE A 308 9.78 9.68 25.78
C ILE A 308 11.12 9.81 25.02
N LEU A 309 11.57 11.03 24.74
CA LEU A 309 12.86 11.25 24.07
C LEU A 309 14.05 10.76 24.91
N GLU A 310 13.99 10.93 26.23
CA GLU A 310 15.00 10.41 27.16
C GLU A 310 15.01 8.87 27.17
N GLU A 311 13.84 8.24 27.26
CA GLU A 311 13.71 6.78 27.19
C GLU A 311 14.22 6.20 25.86
N LEU A 312 13.91 6.88 24.75
CA LEU A 312 14.41 6.54 23.41
C LEU A 312 15.94 6.69 23.32
N HIS A 313 16.51 7.73 23.93
CA HIS A 313 17.95 7.92 23.99
C HIS A 313 18.63 6.77 24.75
N LEU A 314 18.16 6.45 25.95
CA LEU A 314 18.68 5.32 26.74
C LEU A 314 18.53 3.98 26.01
N TYR A 315 17.42 3.78 25.30
CA TYR A 315 17.24 2.59 24.47
C TYR A 315 18.28 2.55 23.34
N GLY A 316 18.52 3.67 22.64
CA GLY A 316 19.57 3.77 21.62
C GLY A 316 20.96 3.42 22.14
N GLU A 317 21.31 3.89 23.34
CA GLU A 317 22.58 3.55 24.01
C GLU A 317 22.68 2.05 24.33
N SER A 318 21.58 1.45 24.78
CA SER A 318 21.52 0.01 25.10
C SER A 318 21.73 -0.91 23.89
N LEU A 319 21.55 -0.38 22.68
CA LEU A 319 21.67 -1.12 21.42
C LEU A 319 23.07 -1.08 20.81
N ILE A 320 23.98 -0.25 21.34
CA ILE A 320 25.33 -0.07 20.79
C ILE A 320 26.06 -1.43 20.75
N PRO A 321 26.54 -1.87 19.57
CA PRO A 321 27.29 -3.12 19.46
C PRO A 321 28.56 -3.11 20.31
N TYR A 322 28.88 -4.24 20.93
CA TYR A 322 30.16 -4.43 21.60
C TYR A 322 31.23 -4.70 20.53
N PHE A 323 32.31 -3.90 20.54
CA PHE A 323 33.50 -4.11 19.71
C PHE A 323 34.52 -4.98 20.45
#